data_AF-A0A821Y5Y3-F1
#
_entry.id   AF-A0A821Y5Y3-F1
#
_cell.length_a   1.000
_cell.length_b   1.000
_cell.length_c   1.000
_cell.angle_alpha   90.00
_cell.angle_beta   90.00
_cell.angle_gamma   90.00
#
_symmetry.space_group_name_H-M   'P 1'
#
loop_
_entity.id
_entity.type
_entity.pdbx_description
1 polymer ?
#
loop_
_entity_poly.entity_id
_entity_poly.type
_entity_poly.pdbx_seq_one_letter_code
_entity_poly.pdbx_strand_id
1 'polypeptide(L)' 'MFDARYRSDRQVNNRHCNILINKELLRKYWREIKVGDIIRINNNDFTPADMILISTSEPNGLCLIETADLDG' A
#
# COMPACT_ATOMS: atom_id res chain seq x y z
N MET A 1 6.34 -12.67 -26.70
CA MET A 1 7.14 -12.78 -25.46
C MET A 1 7.25 -11.45 -24.69
N PHE A 2 6.19 -10.61 -24.68
CA PHE A 2 6.15 -9.33 -23.92
C PHE A 2 4.88 -9.18 -23.05
N ASP A 3 4.00 -10.18 -23.02
CA ASP A 3 2.65 -10.08 -22.42
C ASP A 3 2.59 -10.37 -20.90
N ALA A 4 3.43 -11.27 -20.38
CA ALA A 4 3.28 -11.77 -19.02
C ALA A 4 3.62 -10.72 -17.94
N ARG A 5 4.72 -9.97 -18.13
CA ARG A 5 5.13 -8.88 -17.23
C ARG A 5 4.11 -7.74 -17.21
N TYR A 6 3.68 -7.30 -18.39
CA TYR A 6 2.67 -6.24 -18.52
C TYR A 6 1.33 -6.59 -17.85
N ARG A 7 0.88 -7.85 -17.96
CA ARG A 7 -0.35 -8.32 -17.29
C ARG A 7 -0.19 -8.39 -15.78
N SER A 8 0.98 -8.85 -15.29
CA SER A 8 1.32 -8.88 -13.86
C SER A 8 1.35 -7.46 -13.27
N ASP A 9 2.07 -6.54 -13.91
CA ASP A 9 2.17 -5.14 -13.48
C ASP A 9 0.79 -4.48 -13.47
N ARG A 10 -0.06 -4.77 -14.46
CA ARG A 10 -1.42 -4.25 -14.52
C ARG A 10 -2.29 -4.77 -13.37
N GLN A 11 -2.12 -6.02 -12.95
CA GLN A 11 -2.85 -6.56 -11.79
C GLN A 11 -2.42 -5.88 -10.49
N VAL A 12 -1.11 -5.70 -10.29
CA VAL A 12 -0.58 -5.00 -9.10
C VAL A 12 -1.03 -3.54 -9.09
N ASN A 13 -0.96 -2.84 -10.22
CA ASN A 13 -1.33 -1.42 -10.33
C ASN A 13 -2.84 -1.15 -10.20
N ASN A 14 -3.68 -2.17 -10.43
CA ASN A 14 -5.13 -2.09 -10.23
C ASN A 14 -5.56 -2.44 -8.80
N ARG A 15 -4.61 -2.76 -7.90
CA ARG A 15 -4.91 -2.87 -6.47
C ARG A 15 -5.34 -1.50 -5.94
N HIS A 16 -6.07 -1.55 -4.83
CA HIS A 16 -6.57 -0.37 -4.16
C HIS A 16 -5.95 -0.23 -2.78
N CYS A 17 -5.89 1.00 -2.29
CA CYS A 17 -5.61 1.31 -0.89
C CYS A 17 -6.57 2.39 -0.38
N ASN A 18 -6.64 2.53 0.93
CA ASN A 18 -7.37 3.62 1.56
C ASN A 18 -6.42 4.80 1.79
N ILE A 19 -6.79 5.99 1.35
CA ILE A 19 -6.07 7.24 1.59
C ILE A 19 -6.89 8.14 2.51
N LEU A 20 -6.22 8.91 3.35
CA LEU A 20 -6.83 9.87 4.27
C LEU A 20 -6.78 11.26 3.64
N ILE A 21 -7.95 11.81 3.28
CA ILE A 21 -8.10 13.18 2.77
C ILE A 21 -9.18 13.86 3.61
N ASN A 22 -8.90 15.06 4.13
CA ASN A 22 -9.88 15.85 4.90
C ASN A 22 -10.57 15.07 6.04
N LYS A 23 -9.81 14.18 6.70
CA LYS A 23 -10.28 13.25 7.76
C LYS A 23 -11.22 12.14 7.30
N GLU A 24 -11.41 11.97 5.99
CA GLU A 24 -12.18 10.89 5.39
C GLU A 24 -11.28 9.87 4.71
N LEU A 25 -11.68 8.60 4.75
CA LEU A 25 -10.99 7.53 4.05
C LEU A 25 -11.61 7.31 2.67
N LEU A 26 -10.80 7.49 1.64
CA LEU A 26 -11.19 7.31 0.25
C LEU A 26 -10.39 6.16 -0.37
N ARG A 27 -11.03 5.41 -1.26
CA ARG A 27 -10.37 4.31 -1.98
C ARG A 27 -9.72 4.84 -3.26
N LYS A 28 -8.42 4.59 -3.43
CA LYS A 28 -7.64 5.01 -4.62
C LYS A 28 -6.99 3.80 -5.29
N TYR A 29 -6.77 3.83 -6.60
CA TYR A 29 -5.91 2.84 -7.24
C TYR A 29 -4.44 3.09 -6.90
N TRP A 30 -3.63 2.04 -6.84
CA TRP A 30 -2.19 2.15 -6.55
C TRP A 30 -1.47 3.10 -7.52
N ARG A 31 -1.81 3.04 -8.81
CA ARG A 31 -1.25 3.93 -9.85
C ARG A 31 -1.56 5.43 -9.65
N GLU A 32 -2.52 5.76 -8.80
CA GLU A 32 -2.96 7.14 -8.56
C GLU A 32 -2.31 7.74 -7.29
N ILE A 33 -1.65 6.93 -6.46
CA ILE A 33 -1.00 7.36 -5.22
C ILE A 33 0.15 8.32 -5.54
N LYS A 34 0.31 9.36 -4.72
CA LYS A 34 1.38 10.37 -4.86
C LYS A 34 2.14 10.53 -3.54
N VAL A 35 3.39 11.01 -3.65
CA VAL A 35 4.20 11.38 -2.48
C VAL A 35 3.43 12.42 -1.65
N GLY A 36 3.30 12.16 -0.35
CA GLY A 36 2.54 12.99 0.58
C GLY A 36 1.11 12.47 0.85
N ASP A 37 0.60 11.49 0.10
CA ASP A 37 -0.65 10.82 0.44
C ASP A 37 -0.48 10.06 1.78
N ILE A 38 -1.39 10.29 2.74
CA ILE A 38 -1.46 9.49 3.97
C ILE A 38 -2.31 8.26 3.68
N ILE A 39 -1.73 7.08 3.86
CA ILE A 39 -2.37 5.80 3.54
C ILE A 39 -2.73 5.08 4.84
N ARG A 40 -3.93 4.50 4.91
CA ARG A 40 -4.32 3.58 5.97
C ARG A 40 -4.17 2.15 5.48
N ILE A 41 -3.34 1.39 6.19
CA ILE A 41 -3.06 -0.01 5.93
C ILE A 41 -3.62 -0.82 7.09
N ASN A 42 -4.33 -1.91 6.76
CA ASN A 42 -4.80 -2.88 7.75
C ASN A 42 -3.92 -4.12 7.72
N ASN A 43 -4.09 -5.00 8.71
CA ASN A 43 -3.40 -6.28 8.71
C ASN A 43 -3.70 -7.06 7.42
N ASN A 44 -2.66 -7.66 6.85
CA ASN A 44 -2.67 -8.41 5.58
C ASN A 44 -2.85 -7.55 4.31
N ASP A 45 -2.87 -6.22 4.41
CA ASP A 45 -2.80 -5.36 3.24
C ASP A 45 -1.36 -5.29 2.71
N PHE A 46 -1.22 -5.32 1.39
CA PHE A 46 0.07 -5.07 0.74
C PHE A 46 0.42 -3.58 0.72
N THR A 47 1.71 -3.30 0.74
CA THR A 47 2.24 -1.93 0.63
C THR A 47 2.30 -1.49 -0.83
N PRO A 48 1.78 -0.29 -1.19
CA PRO A 48 1.81 0.19 -2.57
C PRO A 48 3.14 0.82 -2.99
N ALA A 49 3.96 1.21 -2.01
CA ALA A 49 5.23 1.90 -2.18
C ALA A 49 6.04 1.83 -0.86
N ASP A 50 7.25 2.39 -0.87
CA ASP A 50 8.01 2.66 0.35
C ASP A 50 7.30 3.70 1.20
N MET A 51 7.19 3.47 2.51
CA MET A 51 6.39 4.28 3.41
C MET A 51 7.11 4.59 4.73
N ILE A 52 6.66 5.68 5.36
CA ILE A 52 7.05 6.05 6.72
C ILE A 52 5.85 5.80 7.63
N LEU A 53 6.07 5.07 8.72
CA LEU A 53 5.03 4.84 9.73
C LEU A 53 4.81 6.11 10.55
N ILE A 54 3.59 6.65 10.54
CA ILE A 54 3.21 7.85 11.29
C ILE A 54 2.45 7.49 12.56
N SER A 55 1.60 6.47 12.51
CA SER A 55 0.77 6.00 13.63
C SER A 55 0.39 4.54 13.43
N THR A 56 0.21 3.81 14.53
CA THR A 56 -0.30 2.45 14.55
C THR A 56 -1.43 2.33 15.58
N SER A 57 -2.31 1.35 15.39
CA SER A 57 -3.31 0.96 16.40
C SER A 57 -2.71 0.10 17.52
N GLU A 58 -1.48 -0.40 17.33
CA GLU A 58 -0.82 -1.24 18.33
C GLU A 58 -0.41 -0.43 19.56
N PRO A 59 -0.69 -0.92 20.78
CA PRO A 59 -0.53 -0.15 22.02
C PRO A 59 0.94 0.22 22.32
N ASN A 60 1.90 -0.48 21.73
CA ASN A 60 3.34 -0.24 21.93
C ASN A 60 3.96 0.64 20.84
N GLY A 61 3.16 1.16 19.89
CA GLY A 61 3.70 1.92 18.75
C GLY A 61 4.44 1.05 17.72
N LEU A 62 4.39 -0.28 17.86
CA LEU A 62 5.04 -1.23 16.98
C LEU A 62 4.16 -1.56 15.77
N CYS A 63 4.75 -1.66 14.59
CA CYS A 63 4.11 -2.21 13.41
C CYS A 63 5.05 -3.28 12.84
N LEU A 64 4.55 -4.50 12.74
CA LEU A 64 5.31 -5.61 12.18
C LEU A 64 4.95 -5.72 10.70
N ILE A 65 5.97 -5.81 9.86
CA ILE A 65 5.83 -5.99 8.42
C ILE A 65 6.48 -7.33 8.07
N GLU A 66 5.71 -8.21 7.43
CA GLU A 66 6.27 -9.42 6.84
C GLU A 66 6.94 -9.06 5.51
N THR A 67 8.23 -9.37 5.39
CA THR A 67 9.02 -9.13 4.16
C THR A 67 9.14 -10.37 3.28
N ALA A 68 8.30 -11.38 3.49
CA ALA A 68 8.39 -12.67 2.80
C ALA A 68 8.23 -12.56 1.28
N ASP A 69 7.53 -11.53 0.78
CA ASP A 69 7.36 -11.24 -0.65
C ASP A 69 8.36 -10.19 -1.21
N LEU A 70 9.30 -9.72 -0.39
CA LEU A 70 10.35 -8.75 -0.76
C LEU A 70 11.72 -9.39 -1.00
N ASP A 71 11.89 -10.64 -0.56
CA ASP A 71 13.04 -11.48 -0.90
C ASP A 71 12.67 -12.39 -2.08
N GLY A 72 13.53 -12.43 -3.11
CA GLY A 72 13.26 -13.05 -4.41
C GLY A 72 13.10 -14.56 -4.44
#